data_AF-A0A8H6JPK2-F1
#
_entry.id   AF-A0A8H6JPK2-F1
#
_cell.length_a   1.000
_cell.length_b   1.000
_cell.length_c   1.000
_cell.angle_alpha   90.00
_cell.angle_beta   90.00
_cell.angle_gamma   90.00
#
_symmetry.space_group_name_H-M   'P 1'
#
loop_
_entity.id
_entity.type
_entity.pdbx_description
1 polymer ?
#
loop_
_entity_poly.entity_id
_entity_poly.type
_entity_poly.pdbx_seq_one_letter_code
_entity_poly.pdbx_strand_id
1 'polypeptide(L)'
;MLEWRFHEIWRTHGQGQHDEAETAAAELLMHPRLSPLHQAGLHLLLAGSSFEYVEHATKAVRLYNEVKQQYQYSFSSDQQVNIQKLLDAAKTALRKARTSQNRINRETERGIPPARLNIPPSSQTGPETTADSQRTQGAGRLQSTALTDFDDDTSPLPLIGDFVPSDDDNKA
;
A
#
# COMPACT_ATOMS: atom_id res chain seq x y z
N MET A 1 0.42 4.83 -20.75
CA MET A 1 -0.26 5.73 -19.78
C MET A 1 -0.64 4.99 -18.48
N LEU A 2 -1.24 3.79 -18.54
CA LEU A 2 -1.59 3.03 -17.31
C LEU A 2 -0.37 2.62 -16.47
N GLU A 3 0.72 2.22 -17.11
CA GLU A 3 1.99 1.88 -16.44
C GLU A 3 2.50 3.00 -15.52
N TRP A 4 2.55 4.23 -16.04
CA TRP A 4 3.00 5.39 -15.28
C TRP A 4 2.13 5.65 -14.06
N ARG A 5 0.80 5.52 -14.18
CA ARG A 5 -0.12 5.66 -13.03
C ARG A 5 0.11 4.59 -11.98
N PHE A 6 0.34 3.34 -12.40
CA PHE A 6 0.67 2.25 -11.48
C PHE A 6 1.94 2.56 -10.67
N HIS A 7 3.00 3.01 -11.33
CA HIS A 7 4.23 3.40 -10.64
C HIS A 7 4.04 4.62 -9.73
N GLU A 8 3.26 5.60 -10.16
CA GLU A 8 2.94 6.77 -9.34
C GLU A 8 2.27 6.36 -8.03
N ILE A 9 1.25 5.50 -8.11
CA ILE A 9 0.53 4.99 -6.94
C ILE A 9 1.48 4.32 -5.93
N TRP A 10 2.38 3.46 -6.41
CA TRP A 10 3.37 2.82 -5.53
C TRP A 10 4.37 3.80 -4.94
N ARG A 11 4.75 4.84 -5.69
CA ARG A 11 5.62 5.91 -5.18
C ARG A 11 4.92 6.70 -4.08
N THR A 12 3.69 7.15 -4.31
CA THR A 12 2.85 7.85 -3.33
C THR A 12 2.68 7.01 -2.07
N HIS A 13 2.42 5.71 -2.22
CA HIS A 13 2.36 4.79 -1.09
C HIS A 13 3.70 4.71 -0.33
N GLY A 14 4.83 4.63 -1.04
CA GLY A 14 6.16 4.62 -0.44
C GLY A 14 6.55 5.93 0.27
N GLN A 15 5.87 7.04 -0.04
CA GLN A 15 6.02 8.33 0.65
C GLN A 15 5.14 8.43 1.92
N GLY A 16 4.43 7.37 2.30
CA GLY A 16 3.55 7.34 3.47
C GLY A 16 2.17 7.96 3.23
N GLN A 17 1.86 8.36 1.99
CA GLN A 17 0.55 8.90 1.61
C GLN A 17 -0.43 7.76 1.29
N HIS A 18 -0.72 6.92 2.30
CA HIS A 18 -1.48 5.68 2.12
C HIS A 18 -2.90 5.92 1.59
N ASP A 19 -3.66 6.83 2.19
CA ASP A 19 -5.04 7.11 1.78
C ASP A 19 -5.15 7.58 0.32
N GLU A 20 -4.20 8.41 -0.13
CA GLU A 20 -4.13 8.92 -1.50
C GLU A 20 -3.79 7.78 -2.48
N ALA A 21 -2.80 6.96 -2.14
CA ALA A 21 -2.40 5.82 -2.96
C ALA A 21 -3.51 4.76 -3.05
N GLU A 22 -4.21 4.49 -1.95
CA GLU A 22 -5.33 3.55 -1.90
C GLU A 22 -6.50 4.04 -2.76
N THR A 23 -6.85 5.32 -2.66
CA THR A 23 -7.90 5.93 -3.48
C THR A 23 -7.54 5.81 -4.96
N ALA A 24 -6.33 6.19 -5.34
CA ALA A 24 -5.86 6.11 -6.72
C ALA A 24 -5.75 4.65 -7.23
N ALA A 25 -5.39 3.70 -6.36
CA ALA A 25 -5.38 2.28 -6.68
C ALA A 25 -6.79 1.73 -6.96
N ALA A 26 -7.78 2.09 -6.14
CA ALA A 26 -9.17 1.71 -6.33
C ALA A 26 -9.74 2.26 -7.63
N GLU A 27 -9.45 3.54 -7.94
CA GLU A 27 -9.81 4.14 -9.23
C GLU A 27 -9.14 3.43 -10.40
N LEU A 28 -7.84 3.13 -10.30
CA LEU A 28 -7.10 2.50 -11.38
C LEU A 28 -7.59 1.07 -11.68
N LEU A 29 -8.05 0.33 -10.65
CA LEU A 29 -8.65 -1.00 -10.80
C LEU A 29 -9.95 -1.00 -11.62
N MET A 30 -10.66 0.13 -11.71
CA MET A 30 -11.87 0.23 -12.53
C MET A 30 -11.57 0.27 -14.04
N HIS A 31 -10.30 0.42 -14.44
CA HIS A 31 -9.93 0.45 -15.86
C HIS A 31 -9.90 -0.97 -16.47
N PRO A 32 -10.71 -1.24 -17.52
CA PRO A 32 -10.88 -2.60 -18.07
C PRO A 32 -9.66 -3.15 -18.81
N ARG A 33 -8.66 -2.31 -19.09
CA ARG A 33 -7.44 -2.66 -19.84
C ARG A 33 -6.21 -2.81 -18.94
N LEU A 34 -6.41 -2.86 -17.63
CA LEU A 34 -5.30 -3.03 -16.70
C LEU A 34 -4.76 -4.46 -16.79
N SER A 35 -3.44 -4.62 -16.89
CA SER A 35 -2.85 -5.96 -16.99
C SER A 35 -3.11 -6.77 -15.70
N PRO A 36 -3.22 -8.11 -15.76
CA PRO A 36 -3.38 -8.94 -14.56
C PRO A 36 -2.26 -8.72 -13.52
N LEU A 37 -1.04 -8.42 -13.98
CA LEU A 37 0.09 -8.10 -13.10
C LEU A 37 -0.14 -6.79 -12.34
N HIS A 38 -0.57 -5.72 -13.02
CA HIS A 38 -0.89 -4.47 -12.35
C HIS A 38 -2.09 -4.61 -11.43
N GLN A 39 -3.14 -5.33 -11.86
CA GLN A 39 -4.29 -5.63 -11.00
C GLN A 39 -3.86 -6.35 -9.72
N ALA A 40 -2.97 -7.35 -9.82
CA ALA A 40 -2.42 -8.05 -8.67
C ALA A 40 -1.65 -7.12 -7.73
N GLY A 41 -0.84 -6.22 -8.30
CA GLY A 41 -0.12 -5.20 -7.55
C GLY A 41 -1.04 -4.24 -6.80
N LEU A 42 -2.04 -3.67 -7.47
CA LEU A 42 -2.98 -2.75 -6.81
C LEU A 42 -3.81 -3.45 -5.72
N HIS A 43 -4.25 -4.69 -5.95
CA HIS A 43 -4.90 -5.47 -4.90
C HIS A 43 -3.96 -5.81 -3.74
N LEU A 44 -2.67 -6.00 -3.99
CA LEU A 44 -1.68 -6.18 -2.93
C LEU A 44 -1.50 -4.90 -2.10
N LEU A 45 -1.47 -3.74 -2.74
CA LEU A 45 -1.43 -2.45 -2.05
C LEU A 45 -2.67 -2.26 -1.18
N LEU A 46 -3.87 -2.46 -1.74
CA LEU A 46 -5.14 -2.34 -1.02
C LEU A 46 -5.33 -3.39 0.10
N ALA A 47 -4.59 -4.49 0.09
CA ALA A 47 -4.58 -5.46 1.17
C ALA A 47 -3.96 -4.91 2.48
N GLY A 48 -3.25 -3.78 2.42
CA GLY A 48 -2.78 -3.04 3.58
C GLY A 48 -3.82 -2.09 4.18
N SER A 49 -4.91 -1.81 3.45
CA SER A 49 -5.94 -0.85 3.86
C SER A 49 -6.81 -1.35 5.02
N SER A 50 -7.62 -0.46 5.57
CA SER A 50 -8.59 -0.79 6.62
C SER A 50 -9.88 -1.45 6.09
N PHE A 51 -10.13 -1.42 4.78
CA PHE A 51 -11.39 -1.83 4.16
C PHE A 51 -11.21 -3.04 3.23
N GLU A 52 -12.01 -4.09 3.41
CA GLU A 52 -12.01 -5.29 2.55
C GLU A 52 -10.63 -5.96 2.33
N TYR A 53 -9.68 -5.73 3.25
CA TYR A 53 -8.29 -6.15 3.14
C TYR A 53 -8.09 -7.67 2.92
N VAL A 54 -9.00 -8.52 3.44
CA VAL A 54 -9.00 -9.97 3.18
C VAL A 54 -9.34 -10.29 1.72
N GLU A 55 -10.32 -9.58 1.14
CA GLU A 55 -10.73 -9.80 -0.25
C GLU A 55 -9.64 -9.35 -1.21
N HIS A 56 -9.07 -8.17 -0.99
CA HIS A 56 -7.95 -7.65 -1.78
C HIS A 56 -6.73 -8.57 -1.71
N ALA A 57 -6.33 -9.04 -0.53
CA ALA A 57 -5.23 -10.00 -0.38
C ALA A 57 -5.52 -11.32 -1.13
N THR A 58 -6.76 -11.79 -1.09
CA THR A 58 -7.19 -13.01 -1.79
C THR A 58 -7.09 -12.84 -3.31
N LYS A 59 -7.57 -11.70 -3.85
CA LYS A 59 -7.47 -11.37 -5.28
C LYS A 59 -6.02 -11.24 -5.74
N ALA A 60 -5.16 -10.60 -4.95
CA ALA A 60 -3.73 -10.49 -5.25
C ALA A 60 -3.06 -11.86 -5.37
N VAL A 61 -3.27 -12.77 -4.39
CA VAL A 61 -2.73 -14.13 -4.44
C VAL A 61 -3.22 -14.88 -5.68
N ARG A 62 -4.52 -14.77 -6.01
CA ARG A 62 -5.09 -15.42 -7.18
C ARG A 62 -4.41 -14.92 -8.46
N LEU A 63 -4.39 -13.60 -8.68
CA LEU A 63 -3.84 -13.00 -9.91
C LEU A 63 -2.34 -13.26 -10.07
N TYR A 64 -1.54 -13.20 -9.00
CA TYR A 64 -0.11 -13.55 -9.11
C TYR A 64 0.12 -15.01 -9.47
N ASN A 65 -0.73 -15.94 -9.02
CA ASN A 65 -0.66 -17.33 -9.49
C ASN A 65 -1.05 -17.44 -10.97
N GLU A 66 -2.08 -16.73 -11.42
CA GLU A 66 -2.49 -16.69 -12.84
C GLU A 66 -1.36 -16.13 -13.72
N VAL A 67 -0.75 -15.00 -13.32
CA VAL A 67 0.41 -14.41 -14.01
C VAL A 67 1.59 -15.38 -14.05
N LYS A 68 1.92 -16.01 -12.92
CA LYS A 68 3.03 -16.99 -12.86
C LYS A 68 2.81 -18.16 -13.81
N GLN A 69 1.57 -18.66 -13.91
CA GLN A 69 1.23 -19.77 -14.80
C GLN A 69 1.22 -19.35 -16.28
N GLN A 70 0.60 -18.21 -16.59
CA GLN A 70 0.46 -17.71 -17.96
C GLN A 70 1.81 -17.39 -18.61
N TYR A 71 2.75 -16.84 -17.83
CA TYR A 71 4.04 -16.35 -18.35
C TYR A 71 5.23 -17.21 -17.90
N GLN A 72 4.99 -18.43 -17.40
CA GLN A 72 6.04 -19.31 -16.87
C GLN A 72 7.22 -19.51 -17.84
N TYR A 73 6.93 -19.60 -19.14
CA TYR A 73 7.94 -19.82 -20.18
C TYR A 73 8.40 -18.53 -20.88
N SER A 74 7.69 -17.42 -20.66
CA SER A 74 7.97 -16.13 -21.30
C SER A 74 8.82 -15.22 -20.42
N PHE A 75 8.78 -15.40 -19.11
CA PHE A 75 9.57 -14.61 -18.17
C PHE A 75 11.02 -15.07 -18.09
N SER A 76 11.93 -14.10 -18.01
CA SER A 76 13.32 -14.34 -17.63
C SER A 76 13.41 -14.90 -16.21
N SER A 77 14.55 -15.51 -15.85
CA SER A 77 14.78 -16.03 -14.50
C SER A 77 14.54 -14.96 -13.42
N ASP A 78 15.01 -13.73 -13.64
CA ASP A 78 14.86 -12.63 -12.69
C ASP A 78 13.41 -12.19 -12.53
N GLN A 79 12.66 -12.15 -13.64
CA GLN A 79 11.22 -11.86 -13.62
C GLN A 79 10.45 -12.94 -12.85
N GLN A 80 10.79 -14.23 -13.04
CA GLN A 80 10.17 -15.32 -12.29
C GLN A 80 10.43 -15.21 -10.79
N VAL A 81 11.66 -14.88 -10.40
CA VAL A 81 12.03 -14.61 -9.00
C VAL A 81 11.23 -13.43 -8.45
N ASN A 82 11.09 -12.35 -9.20
CA ASN A 82 10.33 -11.18 -8.77
C ASN A 82 8.84 -11.50 -8.57
N ILE A 83 8.21 -12.19 -9.52
CA ILE A 83 6.81 -12.62 -9.41
C ILE A 83 6.62 -13.57 -8.21
N GLN A 84 7.59 -14.45 -7.95
CA GLN A 84 7.55 -15.31 -6.78
C GLN A 84 7.61 -14.51 -5.47
N LYS A 85 8.48 -13.49 -5.38
CA LYS A 85 8.54 -12.58 -4.22
C LYS A 85 7.21 -11.87 -4.00
N LEU A 86 6.60 -11.34 -5.05
CA LEU A 86 5.30 -10.66 -4.97
C LEU A 86 4.17 -11.62 -4.55
N LEU A 87 4.17 -12.85 -5.06
CA LEU A 87 3.23 -13.88 -4.63
C LEU A 87 3.39 -14.23 -3.15
N ASP A 88 4.62 -14.34 -2.66
CA ASP A 88 4.89 -14.63 -1.25
C ASP A 88 4.53 -13.46 -0.33
N ALA A 89 4.73 -12.21 -0.80
CA ALA A 89 4.23 -11.02 -0.13
C ALA A 89 2.69 -11.03 -0.03
N ALA A 90 1.99 -11.35 -1.13
CA ALA A 90 0.52 -11.45 -1.14
C ALA A 90 -0.01 -12.55 -0.22
N LYS A 91 0.64 -13.72 -0.18
CA LYS A 91 0.29 -14.79 0.78
C LYS A 91 0.50 -14.34 2.23
N THR A 92 1.56 -13.60 2.49
CA THR A 92 1.83 -13.03 3.82
C THR A 92 0.77 -12.02 4.21
N ALA A 93 0.40 -11.10 3.31
CA ALA A 93 -0.70 -10.16 3.51
C ALA A 93 -2.01 -10.90 3.80
N LEU A 94 -2.35 -11.95 3.04
CA LEU A 94 -3.55 -12.75 3.27
C LEU A 94 -3.57 -13.44 4.64
N ARG A 95 -2.44 -13.99 5.09
CA ARG A 95 -2.34 -14.58 6.44
C ARG A 95 -2.55 -13.51 7.51
N LYS A 96 -1.88 -12.36 7.41
CA LYS A 96 -2.05 -11.23 8.34
C LYS A 96 -3.51 -10.76 8.37
N ALA A 97 -4.13 -10.61 7.19
CA ALA A 97 -5.51 -10.22 7.03
C ALA A 97 -6.47 -11.19 7.75
N ARG A 98 -6.33 -12.50 7.51
CA ARG A 98 -7.18 -13.50 8.18
C ARG A 98 -7.01 -13.50 9.70
N THR A 99 -5.78 -13.34 10.18
CA THR A 99 -5.52 -13.24 11.63
C THR A 99 -6.21 -12.01 12.24
N SER A 100 -6.11 -10.85 11.58
CA SER A 100 -6.77 -9.62 12.01
C SER A 100 -8.31 -9.78 12.02
N GLN A 101 -8.88 -10.32 10.94
CA GLN A 101 -10.31 -10.57 10.84
C GLN A 101 -10.81 -11.51 11.95
N ASN A 102 -10.07 -12.61 12.21
CA ASN A 102 -10.42 -13.54 13.27
C ASN A 102 -10.32 -12.90 14.67
N ARG A 103 -9.38 -12.00 14.88
CA ARG A 103 -9.26 -11.23 16.13
C ARG A 103 -10.48 -10.32 16.32
N ILE A 104 -10.85 -9.55 15.31
CA ILE A 104 -12.02 -8.66 15.34
C ILE A 104 -13.31 -9.45 15.58
N ASN A 105 -13.48 -10.59 14.91
CA ASN A 105 -14.63 -11.46 15.10
C ASN A 105 -14.72 -11.96 16.55
N ARG A 106 -13.60 -12.39 17.15
CA ARG A 106 -13.54 -12.83 18.57
C ARG A 106 -13.83 -11.68 19.55
N GLU A 107 -13.35 -10.48 19.28
CA GLU A 107 -13.65 -9.30 20.11
C GLU A 107 -15.15 -8.98 20.06
N THR A 108 -15.74 -9.02 18.85
CA THR A 108 -17.17 -8.82 18.61
C THR A 108 -18.04 -9.87 19.32
N GLU A 109 -17.68 -11.16 19.24
CA GLU A 109 -18.38 -12.26 19.93
C GLU A 109 -18.36 -12.14 21.46
N ARG A 110 -17.31 -11.52 22.02
CA ARG A 110 -17.17 -11.29 23.47
C ARG A 110 -17.99 -10.08 23.95
N GLY A 111 -18.72 -9.41 23.07
CA GLY A 111 -19.43 -8.17 23.38
C GLY A 111 -18.49 -7.01 23.71
N ILE A 112 -17.19 -7.14 23.40
CA ILE A 112 -16.25 -6.04 23.45
C ILE A 112 -16.44 -5.31 22.12
N PRO A 113 -17.04 -4.11 22.09
CA PRO A 113 -17.13 -3.36 20.85
C PRO A 113 -15.69 -3.23 20.29
N PRO A 114 -15.47 -3.46 18.97
CA PRO A 114 -14.15 -3.35 18.39
C PRO A 114 -13.59 -2.00 18.84
N ALA A 115 -12.41 -2.04 19.48
CA ALA A 115 -11.83 -0.87 20.11
C ALA A 115 -11.92 0.27 19.09
N ARG A 116 -12.83 1.23 19.33
CA ARG A 116 -12.92 2.41 18.48
C ARG A 116 -11.55 3.02 18.62
N LEU A 117 -10.73 2.91 17.57
CA LEU A 117 -9.52 3.69 17.43
C LEU A 117 -9.97 5.10 17.75
N ASN A 118 -9.53 5.58 18.90
CA ASN A 118 -9.97 6.82 19.49
C ASN A 118 -9.28 7.90 18.66
N ILE A 119 -9.76 8.10 17.42
CA ILE A 119 -9.31 9.16 16.55
C ILE A 119 -9.76 10.42 17.29
N PRO A 120 -8.83 11.21 17.85
CA PRO A 120 -9.21 12.45 18.51
C PRO A 120 -10.04 13.24 17.51
N PRO A 121 -11.19 13.82 17.92
CA PRO A 121 -12.00 14.61 17.01
C PRO A 121 -11.08 15.66 16.38
N SER A 122 -10.87 15.53 15.07
CA SER A 122 -10.08 16.51 14.32
C SER A 122 -10.72 17.85 14.61
N SER A 123 -9.96 18.71 15.29
CA SER A 123 -10.36 20.06 15.66
C SER A 123 -10.82 20.76 14.38
N GLN A 124 -12.14 20.83 14.24
CA GLN A 124 -12.85 21.53 13.19
C GLN A 124 -12.49 23.01 13.35
N THR A 125 -11.41 23.42 12.70
CA THR A 125 -10.97 24.81 12.64
C THR A 125 -11.85 25.48 11.60
N GLY A 126 -12.87 26.18 12.09
CA GLY A 126 -13.70 27.06 11.27
C GLY A 126 -12.85 28.17 10.62
N PRO A 127 -13.36 28.78 9.55
CA PRO A 127 -12.69 29.90 8.90
C PRO A 127 -12.97 31.20 9.66
N GLU A 128 -12.00 31.67 10.45
CA GLU A 128 -12.00 33.03 10.98
C GLU A 128 -10.94 33.89 10.28
N THR A 129 -11.40 34.57 9.23
CA THR A 129 -11.31 36.02 8.97
C THR A 129 -10.14 36.82 9.58
N THR A 130 -9.29 37.36 8.68
CA THR A 130 -8.72 38.72 8.67
C THR A 130 -7.55 39.11 9.61
N ALA A 131 -6.45 39.43 8.91
CA ALA A 131 -5.47 40.51 9.11
C ALA A 131 -4.44 40.49 10.28
N ASP A 132 -3.20 40.68 9.80
CA ASP A 132 -2.15 41.55 10.32
C ASP A 132 -1.29 41.14 11.55
N SER A 133 0.01 41.31 11.31
CA SER A 133 1.03 41.79 12.23
C SER A 133 1.71 40.88 13.27
N GLN A 134 3.04 40.87 13.10
CA GLN A 134 4.12 40.90 14.10
C GLN A 134 4.69 39.58 14.66
N ARG A 135 5.82 39.19 14.04
CA ARG A 135 7.16 39.11 14.65
C ARG A 135 7.21 38.92 16.18
N THR A 136 7.50 37.69 16.62
CA THR A 136 8.39 37.50 17.79
C THR A 136 9.13 36.16 17.70
N GLN A 137 10.45 36.23 17.92
CA GLN A 137 11.35 35.09 18.07
C GLN A 137 11.16 34.49 19.47
N GLY A 138 11.08 33.17 19.58
CA GLY A 138 10.99 32.48 20.85
C GLY A 138 11.46 31.04 20.72
N ALA A 139 12.75 30.81 20.98
CA ALA A 139 13.36 29.51 21.05
C ALA A 139 12.80 28.73 22.26
N GLY A 140 12.12 27.62 22.00
CA GLY A 140 11.60 26.70 23.01
C GLY A 140 11.84 25.26 22.58
N ARG A 141 13.06 24.77 22.79
CA ARG A 141 13.47 23.39 22.57
C ARG A 141 12.90 22.51 23.68
N LEU A 142 11.79 21.83 23.41
CA LEU A 142 11.31 20.72 24.23
C LEU A 142 11.70 19.41 23.53
N GLN A 143 12.58 18.67 24.18
CA GLN A 143 12.93 17.31 23.80
C GLN A 143 11.85 16.38 24.35
N SER A 144 10.90 16.00 23.49
CA SER A 144 9.99 14.88 23.77
C SER A 144 10.63 13.59 23.26
N THR A 145 11.18 12.80 24.17
CA THR A 145 11.54 11.41 23.96
C THR A 145 10.32 10.54 24.28
N ALA A 146 9.62 10.08 23.25
CA ALA A 146 8.65 8.97 23.33
C ALA A 146 8.86 8.14 22.06
N LEU A 147 9.61 7.05 22.13
CA LEU A 147 9.11 5.70 22.42
C LEU A 147 8.06 5.26 21.38
N THR A 148 8.54 4.88 20.19
CA THR A 148 7.86 3.96 19.28
C THR A 148 8.90 3.01 18.70
N ASP A 149 9.26 1.97 19.46
CA ASP A 149 9.67 0.69 18.87
C ASP A 149 8.40 0.06 18.31
N PHE A 150 8.02 0.51 17.12
CA PHE A 150 7.27 -0.32 16.20
C PHE A 150 8.34 -0.91 15.29
N ASP A 151 8.66 -2.18 15.49
CA ASP A 151 9.38 -3.01 14.53
C ASP A 151 8.55 -3.05 13.24
N ASP A 152 8.66 -1.98 12.46
CA ASP A 152 8.27 -1.90 11.06
C ASP A 152 9.29 -2.69 10.25
N ASP A 153 9.36 -4.00 10.52
CA ASP A 153 10.06 -4.98 9.69
C ASP A 153 9.21 -5.30 8.44
N THR A 154 8.47 -4.30 7.97
CA THR A 154 7.98 -4.22 6.60
C THR A 154 9.16 -3.67 5.80
N SER A 155 10.19 -4.51 5.63
CA SER A 155 11.23 -4.26 4.64
C SER A 155 10.54 -3.71 3.38
N PRO A 156 10.90 -2.51 2.91
CA PRO A 156 10.20 -1.87 1.81
C PRO A 156 10.09 -2.90 0.70
N LEU A 157 8.85 -3.19 0.28
CA LEU A 157 8.61 -4.12 -0.81
C LEU A 157 9.55 -3.71 -1.94
N PRO A 158 10.23 -4.66 -2.59
CA PRO A 158 11.20 -4.34 -3.64
C PRO A 158 10.52 -3.36 -4.58
N LEU A 159 11.00 -2.11 -4.59
CA LEU A 159 10.48 -1.08 -5.46
C LEU A 159 10.53 -1.69 -6.86
N ILE A 160 9.37 -1.76 -7.51
CA ILE A 160 9.23 -2.17 -8.91
C ILE A 160 9.80 -1.02 -9.77
N GLY A 161 11.05 -0.63 -9.50
CA GLY A 161 11.67 0.65 -9.86
C GLY A 161 13.02 0.50 -10.54
N ASP A 162 13.67 -0.66 -10.50
CA ASP A 162 14.93 -0.89 -11.22
C ASP A 162 14.72 -1.64 -12.56
N PHE A 163 13.52 -1.54 -13.16
CA PHE A 163 13.36 -1.87 -14.57
C PHE A 163 13.88 -0.70 -15.42
N VAL A 164 15.21 -0.58 -15.49
CA VAL A 164 15.87 0.22 -16.52
C VAL A 164 15.64 -0.56 -17.84
N PRO A 165 14.88 -0.03 -18.81
CA PRO A 165 14.88 -0.63 -20.14
C PRO A 165 16.31 -0.53 -20.68
N SER A 166 16.98 -1.67 -20.88
CA SER A 166 18.25 -1.70 -21.60
C SER A 166 17.99 -1.20 -23.02
N ASP A 167 18.44 0.01 -23.32
CA ASP A 167 18.47 0.63 -24.66
C ASP A 167 19.51 -0.07 -25.60
N ASP A 168 19.68 -1.38 -25.51
CA ASP A 168 20.72 -2.12 -26.26
C ASP A 168 20.25 -2.68 -27.63
N ASP A 169 19.00 -2.47 -28.03
CA ASP A 169 18.47 -2.95 -29.32
C ASP A 169 18.47 -1.89 -30.44
N ASN A 170 19.51 -1.05 -30.51
CA ASN A 170 19.71 -0.16 -31.67
C ASN A 170 21.15 -0.12 -32.16
N LYS A 171 21.64 -1.25 -32.65
CA LYS A 171 22.72 -1.29 -33.65
C LYS A 171 22.29 -2.14 -34.84
N ALA A 172 21.68 -1.47 -35.81
CA ALA A 172 21.74 -1.85 -37.21
C ALA A 172 23.11 -1.47 -37.81
#